data_AF-A0A7W1B9Z2-F1
#
_entry.id   AF-A0A7W1B9Z2-F1
#
_cell.length_a   1.000
_cell.length_b   1.000
_cell.length_c   1.000
_cell.angle_alpha   90.00
_cell.angle_beta   90.00
_cell.angle_gamma   90.00
#
_symmetry.space_group_name_H-M   'P 1'
#
loop_
_entity.id
_entity.type
_entity.pdbx_description
1 polymer ?
#
loop_
_entity_poly.entity_id
_entity_poly.type
_entity_poly.pdbx_seq_one_letter_code
_entity_poly.pdbx_strand_id
1 'polypeptide(L)'
;MRLAIIQILRGKAGAAVELAKQETDPFWRAYALALAHFANGNRAEADAALKKLIDEYAGDAGSQIAEVYALRKEPEKMFAWLEHGWTTHDLGVIELLSDPFLRAYKDDPRFIAFAQKLGVMPKAAAKP
;
A
#
# COMPACT_ATOMS: atom_id res chain seq x y z
N MET A 1 4.40 -7.96 11.15
CA MET A 1 4.25 -7.12 9.94
C MET A 1 5.52 -6.33 9.55
N ARG A 2 6.01 -5.38 10.39
CA ARG A 2 7.14 -4.48 10.03
C ARG A 2 8.40 -5.19 9.52
N LEU A 3 8.71 -6.37 10.05
CA LEU A 3 9.89 -7.13 9.65
C LEU A 3 9.79 -7.66 8.20
N ALA A 4 8.62 -8.09 7.74
CA ALA A 4 8.43 -8.58 6.38
C ALA A 4 8.66 -7.46 5.34
N ILE A 5 8.08 -6.28 5.57
CA ILE A 5 8.26 -5.10 4.72
C ILE A 5 9.73 -4.66 4.68
N ILE A 6 10.40 -4.64 5.85
CA ILE A 6 11.84 -4.31 5.91
C ILE A 6 12.68 -5.30 5.09
N GLN A 7 12.33 -6.60 5.08
CA GLN A 7 13.05 -7.58 4.25
C GLN A 7 12.78 -7.39 2.75
N ILE A 8 11.55 -6.99 2.37
CA ILE A 8 11.21 -6.62 0.98
C ILE A 8 12.08 -5.45 0.52
N LEU A 9 12.14 -4.38 1.33
CA LEU A 9 12.95 -3.19 1.02
C LEU A 9 14.46 -3.50 0.97
N ARG A 10 14.91 -4.52 1.71
CA ARG A 10 16.30 -5.02 1.68
C ARG A 10 16.58 -5.99 0.52
N GLY A 11 15.62 -6.22 -0.37
CA GLY A 11 15.76 -7.15 -1.51
C GLY A 11 15.74 -8.63 -1.12
N LYS A 12 15.37 -8.97 0.12
CA LYS A 12 15.32 -10.34 0.64
C LYS A 12 13.89 -10.87 0.62
N ALA A 13 13.29 -10.89 -0.57
CA ALA A 13 11.86 -11.19 -0.73
C ALA A 13 11.48 -12.62 -0.28
N GLY A 14 12.35 -13.63 -0.49
CA GLY A 14 12.09 -14.99 -0.01
C GLY A 14 11.98 -15.08 1.52
N ALA A 15 12.83 -14.36 2.26
CA ALA A 15 12.73 -14.29 3.72
C ALA A 15 11.49 -13.50 4.17
N ALA A 16 11.06 -12.52 3.38
CA ALA A 16 9.83 -11.78 3.66
C ALA A 16 8.58 -12.66 3.55
N VAL A 17 8.53 -13.61 2.61
CA VAL A 17 7.41 -14.55 2.47
C VAL A 17 7.29 -15.45 3.69
N GLU A 18 8.39 -16.00 4.18
CA GLU A 18 8.37 -16.86 5.37
C GLU A 18 7.96 -16.09 6.63
N LEU A 19 8.44 -14.84 6.78
CA LEU A 19 7.99 -13.97 7.87
C LEU A 19 6.52 -13.58 7.73
N ALA A 20 6.03 -13.35 6.51
CA ALA A 20 4.64 -13.03 6.26
C ALA A 20 3.72 -14.21 6.64
N LYS A 21 4.12 -15.46 6.36
CA LYS A 21 3.37 -16.66 6.76
C LYS A 21 3.24 -16.84 8.28
N GLN A 22 4.23 -16.37 9.04
CA GLN A 22 4.25 -16.44 10.50
C GLN A 22 3.34 -15.41 11.18
N GLU A 23 2.79 -14.47 10.41
CA GLU A 23 1.85 -13.48 10.94
C GLU A 23 0.57 -14.16 11.43
N THR A 24 0.21 -13.92 12.69
CA THR A 24 -0.95 -14.56 13.33
C THR A 24 -2.26 -13.89 12.95
N ASP A 25 -2.20 -12.58 12.66
CA ASP A 25 -3.37 -11.83 12.25
C ASP A 25 -3.67 -12.09 10.76
N PRO A 26 -4.88 -12.57 10.41
CA PRO A 26 -5.23 -12.90 9.03
C PRO A 26 -5.14 -11.72 8.06
N PHE A 27 -5.49 -10.52 8.51
CA PHE A 27 -5.42 -9.29 7.71
C PHE A 27 -3.97 -8.94 7.40
N TRP A 28 -3.15 -8.82 8.45
CA TRP A 28 -1.74 -8.47 8.29
C TRP A 28 -0.96 -9.55 7.52
N ARG A 29 -1.35 -10.81 7.67
CA ARG A 29 -0.79 -11.93 6.91
C ARG A 29 -1.09 -11.79 5.42
N ALA A 30 -2.34 -11.53 5.04
CA ALA A 30 -2.72 -11.38 3.64
C ALA A 30 -1.98 -10.20 2.98
N TYR A 31 -1.88 -9.08 3.67
CA TYR A 31 -1.12 -7.91 3.24
C TYR A 31 0.38 -8.17 3.09
N ALA A 32 1.02 -8.73 4.12
CA ALA A 32 2.44 -9.04 4.06
C ALA A 32 2.75 -10.06 2.96
N LEU A 33 1.88 -11.06 2.74
CA LEU A 33 2.01 -12.03 1.66
C LEU A 33 1.86 -11.38 0.28
N ALA A 34 0.88 -10.49 0.08
CA ALA A 34 0.68 -9.79 -1.18
C ALA A 34 1.93 -9.00 -1.59
N LEU A 35 2.54 -8.26 -0.66
CA LEU A 35 3.77 -7.52 -0.90
C LEU A 35 4.97 -8.45 -1.10
N ALA A 36 5.16 -9.46 -0.23
CA ALA A 36 6.33 -10.32 -0.25
C ALA A 36 6.35 -11.22 -1.49
N HIS A 37 5.21 -11.81 -1.86
CA HIS A 37 5.10 -12.60 -3.09
C HIS A 37 5.36 -11.75 -4.33
N PHE A 38 4.83 -10.53 -4.36
CA PHE A 38 5.08 -9.63 -5.50
C PHE A 38 6.56 -9.28 -5.62
N ALA A 39 7.21 -8.92 -4.52
CA ALA A 39 8.64 -8.61 -4.47
C ALA A 39 9.51 -9.82 -4.82
N ASN A 40 9.04 -11.04 -4.54
CA ASN A 40 9.74 -12.29 -4.87
C ASN A 40 9.53 -12.73 -6.33
N GLY A 41 8.69 -12.04 -7.09
CA GLY A 41 8.34 -12.41 -8.48
C GLY A 41 7.18 -13.41 -8.58
N ASN A 42 6.62 -13.85 -7.47
CA ASN A 42 5.49 -14.79 -7.40
C ASN A 42 4.16 -14.06 -7.67
N ARG A 43 3.93 -13.70 -8.94
CA ARG A 43 2.76 -12.88 -9.34
C ARG A 43 1.42 -13.54 -8.99
N ALA A 44 1.26 -14.84 -9.27
CA ALA A 44 0.00 -15.55 -9.05
C ALA A 44 -0.40 -15.57 -7.57
N GLU A 45 0.55 -15.85 -6.68
CA GLU A 45 0.34 -15.85 -5.24
C GLU A 45 0.08 -14.45 -4.69
N ALA A 46 0.78 -13.45 -5.24
CA ALA A 46 0.53 -12.06 -4.90
C ALA A 46 -0.88 -11.62 -5.32
N ASP A 47 -1.36 -12.06 -6.49
CA ASP A 47 -2.71 -11.78 -6.99
C ASP A 47 -3.77 -12.43 -6.11
N ALA A 48 -3.56 -13.69 -5.72
CA ALA A 48 -4.46 -14.40 -4.83
C ALA A 48 -4.54 -13.72 -3.44
N ALA A 49 -3.40 -13.32 -2.87
CA ALA A 49 -3.35 -12.63 -1.59
C ALA A 49 -4.00 -11.24 -1.66
N LEU A 50 -3.76 -10.49 -2.73
CA LEU A 50 -4.40 -9.19 -2.96
C LEU A 50 -5.91 -9.32 -3.14
N LYS A 51 -6.37 -10.32 -3.91
CA LYS A 51 -7.79 -10.59 -4.08
C LYS A 51 -8.45 -10.90 -2.73
N LYS A 52 -7.80 -11.70 -1.88
CA LYS A 52 -8.30 -12.00 -0.54
C LYS A 52 -8.43 -10.75 0.32
N LEU A 53 -7.44 -9.88 0.28
CA LEU A 53 -7.46 -8.57 0.95
C LEU A 53 -8.66 -7.71 0.51
N ILE A 54 -8.89 -7.65 -0.79
CA ILE A 54 -10.01 -6.90 -1.37
C ILE A 54 -11.35 -7.53 -0.96
N ASP A 55 -11.48 -8.84 -1.07
CA ASP A 55 -12.74 -9.54 -0.81
C ASP A 55 -13.13 -9.49 0.68
N GLU A 56 -12.16 -9.57 1.60
CA GLU A 56 -12.41 -9.66 3.05
C GLU A 56 -12.28 -8.31 3.78
N TYR A 57 -11.48 -7.37 3.26
CA TYR A 57 -11.08 -6.16 4.00
C TYR A 57 -11.20 -4.85 3.20
N ALA A 58 -11.86 -4.83 2.04
CA ALA A 58 -11.97 -3.62 1.22
C ALA A 58 -12.45 -2.37 1.97
N GLY A 59 -13.34 -2.52 2.97
CA GLY A 59 -13.86 -1.39 3.74
C GLY A 59 -12.82 -0.71 4.64
N ASP A 60 -11.93 -1.49 5.25
CA ASP A 60 -11.01 -1.02 6.30
C ASP A 60 -9.55 -1.00 5.84
N ALA A 61 -9.25 -1.52 4.65
CA ALA A 61 -7.88 -1.73 4.15
C ALA A 61 -7.56 -1.01 2.84
N GLY A 62 -8.28 0.08 2.54
CA GLY A 62 -8.09 0.82 1.28
C GLY A 62 -6.66 1.31 1.10
N SER A 63 -6.03 1.77 2.18
CA SER A 63 -4.63 2.20 2.22
C SER A 63 -3.66 1.04 1.94
N GLN A 64 -3.80 -0.09 2.61
CA GLN A 64 -2.91 -1.26 2.41
C GLN A 64 -3.06 -1.85 1.00
N ILE A 65 -4.28 -1.87 0.46
CA ILE A 65 -4.53 -2.32 -0.91
C ILE A 65 -3.85 -1.35 -1.90
N ALA A 66 -3.94 -0.04 -1.65
CA ALA A 66 -3.24 0.96 -2.47
C ALA A 66 -1.72 0.78 -2.43
N GLU A 67 -1.13 0.51 -1.26
CA GLU A 67 0.32 0.25 -1.12
C GLU A 67 0.77 -0.97 -1.93
N VAL A 68 -0.05 -2.03 -1.95
CA VAL A 68 0.22 -3.19 -2.83
C VAL A 68 0.28 -2.71 -4.27
N TYR A 69 -0.75 -2.02 -4.79
CA TYR A 69 -0.73 -1.51 -6.17
C TYR A 69 0.42 -0.53 -6.45
N ALA A 70 0.83 0.26 -5.45
CA ALA A 70 1.99 1.15 -5.54
C ALA A 70 3.28 0.37 -5.79
N LEU A 71 3.52 -0.69 -4.99
CA LEU A 71 4.63 -1.63 -5.18
C LEU A 71 4.56 -2.30 -6.55
N ARG A 72 3.34 -2.53 -7.05
CA ARG A 72 3.12 -3.12 -8.37
C ARG A 72 3.45 -2.26 -9.56
N LYS A 73 3.68 -0.96 -9.35
CA LYS A 73 3.77 0.03 -10.42
C LYS A 73 2.46 0.18 -11.19
N GLU A 74 1.33 0.03 -10.50
CA GLU A 74 -0.03 0.20 -11.04
C GLU A 74 -0.69 1.46 -10.44
N PRO A 75 -0.26 2.68 -10.84
CA PRO A 75 -0.70 3.92 -10.21
C PRO A 75 -2.20 4.19 -10.36
N GLU A 76 -2.83 3.78 -11.47
CA GLU A 76 -4.27 3.99 -11.69
C GLU A 76 -5.11 3.30 -10.61
N LYS A 77 -4.81 2.03 -10.33
CA LYS A 77 -5.52 1.27 -9.28
C LYS A 77 -5.14 1.74 -7.89
N MET A 78 -3.87 2.09 -7.67
CA MET A 78 -3.43 2.69 -6.41
C MET A 78 -4.26 3.92 -6.05
N PHE A 79 -4.42 4.88 -6.97
CA PHE A 79 -5.23 6.08 -6.71
C PHE A 79 -6.71 5.77 -6.50
N ALA A 80 -7.28 4.83 -7.26
CA ALA A 80 -8.66 4.41 -7.05
C ALA A 80 -8.89 3.84 -5.63
N TRP A 81 -7.94 3.05 -5.11
CA TRP A 81 -8.00 2.51 -3.75
C TRP A 81 -7.73 3.55 -2.67
N LEU A 82 -6.87 4.54 -2.92
CA LEU A 82 -6.70 5.68 -2.02
C LEU A 82 -7.99 6.51 -1.91
N GLU A 83 -8.68 6.75 -3.04
CA GLU A 83 -9.99 7.42 -3.03
C GLU A 83 -11.06 6.58 -2.33
N HIS A 84 -11.02 5.26 -2.48
CA HIS A 84 -11.90 4.35 -1.76
C HIS A 84 -11.66 4.44 -0.24
N GLY A 85 -10.41 4.30 0.21
CA GLY A 85 -10.04 4.42 1.62
C GLY A 85 -10.43 5.78 2.22
N TRP A 86 -10.28 6.86 1.45
CA TRP A 86 -10.76 8.18 1.87
C TRP A 86 -12.29 8.21 2.08
N THR A 87 -13.04 7.55 1.20
CA THR A 87 -14.50 7.49 1.28
C THR A 87 -14.99 6.60 2.42
N THR A 88 -14.25 5.52 2.72
CA THR A 88 -14.55 4.61 3.84
C THR A 88 -14.00 5.09 5.18
N HIS A 89 -13.36 6.26 5.22
CA HIS A 89 -12.71 6.83 6.42
C HIS A 89 -11.61 5.92 7.00
N ASP A 90 -10.94 5.15 6.13
CA ASP A 90 -9.75 4.40 6.50
C ASP A 90 -8.65 5.39 6.93
N LEU A 91 -8.27 5.32 8.22
CA LEU A 91 -7.25 6.20 8.79
C LEU A 91 -5.87 5.96 8.19
N GLY A 92 -5.60 4.80 7.57
CA GLY A 92 -4.31 4.50 6.95
C GLY A 92 -3.98 5.41 5.77
N VAL A 93 -4.96 6.10 5.17
CA VAL A 93 -4.70 7.10 4.12
C VAL A 93 -3.85 8.28 4.61
N ILE A 94 -3.79 8.55 5.91
CA ILE A 94 -2.93 9.60 6.47
C ILE A 94 -1.43 9.23 6.44
N GLU A 95 -1.11 7.92 6.36
CA GLU A 95 0.28 7.44 6.30
C GLU A 95 0.89 7.56 4.89
N LEU A 96 0.17 8.13 3.93
CA LEU A 96 0.58 8.38 2.55
C LEU A 96 2.00 8.95 2.39
N LEU A 97 2.42 9.87 3.27
CA LEU A 97 3.75 10.51 3.23
C LEU A 97 4.85 9.67 3.90
N SER A 98 4.46 8.78 4.81
CA SER A 98 5.36 7.91 5.59
C SER A 98 5.62 6.59 4.87
N ASP A 99 4.68 6.13 4.05
CA ASP A 99 4.82 4.88 3.31
C ASP A 99 5.83 5.00 2.16
N PRO A 100 6.87 4.15 2.12
CA PRO A 100 7.93 4.23 1.13
C PRO A 100 7.47 3.88 -0.30
N PHE A 101 6.45 3.05 -0.47
CA PHE A 101 5.91 2.67 -1.76
C PHE A 101 5.05 3.80 -2.36
N LEU A 102 4.21 4.43 -1.54
CA LEU A 102 3.41 5.57 -1.94
C LEU A 102 4.27 6.82 -2.17
N ARG A 103 5.28 7.04 -1.33
CA ARG A 103 6.24 8.15 -1.48
C ARG A 103 7.03 8.09 -2.79
N ALA A 104 7.12 6.94 -3.45
CA ALA A 104 7.69 6.85 -4.80
C ALA A 104 6.92 7.69 -5.83
N TYR A 105 5.64 8.00 -5.57
CA TYR A 105 4.77 8.80 -6.42
C TYR A 105 4.60 10.24 -5.93
N LYS A 106 5.43 10.70 -4.99
CA LYS A 106 5.35 12.06 -4.42
C LYS A 106 5.35 13.19 -5.46
N ASP A 107 5.97 12.96 -6.61
CA ASP A 107 6.11 13.92 -7.71
C ASP A 107 4.95 13.82 -8.73
N ASP A 108 4.02 12.86 -8.56
CA ASP A 108 2.82 12.73 -9.41
C ASP A 108 1.78 13.81 -9.02
N PRO A 109 1.25 14.58 -10.00
CA PRO A 109 0.23 15.60 -9.72
C PRO A 109 -1.00 15.08 -8.98
N ARG A 110 -1.41 13.83 -9.23
CA ARG A 110 -2.54 13.18 -8.54
C ARG A 110 -2.22 12.90 -7.09
N PHE A 111 -0.98 12.52 -6.78
CA PHE A 111 -0.51 12.35 -5.41
C PHE A 111 -0.50 13.67 -4.65
N ILE A 112 -0.02 14.74 -5.29
CA ILE A 112 -0.01 16.08 -4.68
C ILE A 112 -1.46 16.55 -4.40
N ALA A 113 -2.36 16.38 -5.37
CA ALA A 113 -3.77 16.71 -5.21
C ALA A 113 -4.44 15.91 -4.08
N PHE A 114 -4.16 14.60 -3.99
CA PHE A 114 -4.69 13.74 -2.95
C PHE A 114 -4.12 14.12 -1.56
N ALA A 115 -2.81 14.32 -1.44
CA ALA A 115 -2.17 14.76 -0.18
C ALA A 115 -2.68 16.13 0.30
N GLN A 116 -3.00 17.05 -0.62
CA GLN A 116 -3.66 18.32 -0.29
C GLN A 116 -5.10 18.12 0.17
N LYS A 117 -5.84 17.17 -0.43
CA LYS A 117 -7.21 16.81 -0.03
C LYS A 117 -7.25 16.22 1.38
N LEU A 118 -6.24 15.41 1.74
CA LEU A 118 -6.05 14.84 3.07
C LEU A 118 -5.60 15.87 4.12
N GLY A 119 -5.08 17.04 3.69
CA GLY A 119 -4.50 18.04 4.58
C GLY A 119 -3.09 17.70 5.10
N VAL A 120 -2.47 16.62 4.63
CA VAL A 120 -1.11 16.19 5.03
C VAL A 120 -0.02 16.94 4.27
N MET A 121 -0.34 17.57 3.14
CA MET A 121 0.50 18.58 2.52
C MET A 121 -0.21 19.95 2.56
N PRO A 122 0.52 21.03 2.91
CA PRO A 122 -0.02 22.36 2.73
C PRO A 122 -0.33 22.55 1.24
N LYS A 123 -1.53 23.08 0.92
CA LYS A 123 -1.75 23.64 -0.41
C LYS A 123 -0.63 24.63 -0.64
N ALA A 124 0.17 24.42 -1.69
CA ALA A 124 1.20 25.37 -2.03
C ALA A 124 0.53 26.74 -2.13
N ALA A 125 0.90 27.68 -1.25
CA ALA A 125 0.51 29.06 -1.42
C ALA A 125 0.98 29.45 -2.81
N ALA A 126 0.05 29.91 -3.66
CA ALA A 126 0.41 30.50 -4.93
C ALA A 126 1.53 31.50 -4.65
N LYS A 127 2.72 31.27 -5.24
CA LYS A 127 3.82 32.22 -5.09
C LYS A 127 3.31 33.58 -5.61
N PRO A 128 3.54 34.67 -4.85
CA PRO A 128 3.11 36.02 -5.25
C PRO A 128 3.79 36.46 -6.55
#